data_AF-A0A1E7G8B5-F1
#
_entry.id   AF-A0A1E7G8B5-F1
#
_cell.length_a   1.000
_cell.length_b   1.000
_cell.length_c   1.000
_cell.angle_alpha   90.00
_cell.angle_beta   90.00
_cell.angle_gamma   90.00
#
_symmetry.space_group_name_H-M   'P 1'
#
loop_
_entity.id
_entity.type
_entity.pdbx_description
1 polymer ?
#
loop_
_entity_poly.entity_id
_entity_poly.type
_entity_poly.pdbx_seq_one_letter_code
_entity_poly.pdbx_strand_id
1 'polypeptide(L)' 'MSKKIGRNDPCSCGSGKKYKHCCIGSKVATINRTTGSKVATINRTTSKNEGPSISRLALMRFEQKLIDNPEQ' A
#
# COMPACT_ATOMS: atom_id res chain seq x y z
N MET A 1 -12.36 -19.30 24.92
CA MET A 1 -11.16 -19.15 24.05
C MET A 1 -11.47 -18.14 22.95
N SER A 2 -11.06 -16.88 23.09
CA SER A 2 -11.29 -15.87 22.05
C SER A 2 -10.40 -16.18 20.84
N LYS A 3 -11.01 -16.54 19.71
CA LYS A 3 -10.34 -16.97 18.49
C LYS A 3 -9.56 -15.77 17.92
N LYS A 4 -8.25 -15.73 18.17
CA LYS A 4 -7.36 -14.67 17.65
C LYS A 4 -7.32 -14.81 16.13
N ILE A 5 -7.90 -13.86 15.42
CA ILE A 5 -7.86 -13.84 13.95
C ILE A 5 -6.42 -13.57 13.48
N GLY A 6 -5.93 -14.38 12.55
CA GLY A 6 -4.59 -14.27 12.00
C GLY A 6 -4.46 -13.03 11.11
N ARG A 7 -3.27 -12.43 11.08
CA ARG A 7 -2.99 -11.24 10.27
C ARG A 7 -3.27 -11.43 8.76
N ASN A 8 -3.10 -12.65 8.24
CA ASN A 8 -3.31 -12.95 6.83
C ASN A 8 -4.73 -13.45 6.51
N ASP A 9 -5.56 -13.71 7.52
CA ASP A 9 -6.92 -14.21 7.33
C ASP A 9 -7.82 -13.16 6.68
N PRO A 10 -8.92 -13.57 6.02
CA PRO A 10 -9.93 -12.63 5.53
C PRO A 10 -10.47 -11.77 6.69
N CYS A 11 -10.60 -10.48 6.45
CA CYS A 11 -11.16 -9.55 7.43
C CYS A 11 -12.62 -9.89 7.73
N SER A 12 -12.96 -10.06 9.01
CA SER A 12 -14.34 -10.26 9.48
C SER A 12 -15.27 -9.08 9.19
N CYS A 13 -14.73 -7.94 8.76
CA CYS A 13 -15.47 -6.75 8.33
C CYS A 13 -16.13 -6.86 6.94
N GLY A 14 -15.97 -7.99 6.23
CA GLY A 14 -16.59 -8.20 4.92
C GLY A 14 -15.94 -7.45 3.76
N SER A 15 -14.75 -6.87 3.96
CA SER A 15 -14.06 -6.08 2.93
C SER A 15 -13.40 -6.91 1.82
N GLY A 16 -13.32 -8.23 1.97
CA GLY A 16 -12.56 -9.13 1.10
C GLY A 16 -11.04 -8.99 1.22
N LYS A 17 -10.53 -8.11 2.10
CA LYS A 17 -9.09 -7.88 2.30
C LYS A 17 -8.54 -8.74 3.44
N LYS A 18 -7.23 -9.01 3.44
CA LYS A 18 -6.52 -9.63 4.59
C LYS A 18 -6.62 -8.72 5.82
N TYR A 19 -6.74 -9.30 7.01
CA TYR A 19 -6.91 -8.57 8.27
C TYR A 19 -5.83 -7.49 8.50
N LYS A 20 -4.56 -7.82 8.20
CA LYS A 20 -3.41 -6.89 8.25
C LYS A 20 -3.42 -5.74 7.24
N HIS A 21 -4.28 -5.79 6.22
CA HIS A 21 -4.44 -4.75 5.21
C HIS A 21 -5.82 -4.07 5.31
N CYS A 22 -6.59 -4.40 6.34
CA CYS A 22 -7.91 -3.84 6.59
C CYS A 22 -7.95 -3.20 7.97
N CYS A 23 -8.50 -3.88 8.99
CA CYS A 23 -8.69 -3.30 10.33
C CYS A 23 -7.37 -3.00 11.07
N ILE A 24 -6.28 -3.73 10.78
CA ILE A 24 -4.94 -3.49 11.38
C ILE A 24 -4.04 -2.67 10.44
N GLY A 25 -4.28 -2.72 9.14
CA GLY A 25 -3.38 -2.19 8.11
C GLY A 25 -3.41 -0.69 7.94
N SER A 26 -4.34 -0.01 8.61
CA SER A 26 -4.35 1.45 8.71
C SER A 26 -3.18 1.89 9.59
N LYS A 27 -1.96 1.83 9.03
CA LYS A 27 -0.87 2.70 9.48
C LYS A 27 -1.43 4.10 9.39
N VAL A 28 -1.73 4.63 10.55
CA VAL A 28 -2.23 5.97 10.79
C VAL A 28 -1.31 6.94 10.05
N ALA A 29 -1.70 7.37 8.85
CA ALA A 29 -1.42 8.72 8.45
C ALA A 29 -2.23 9.55 9.44
N THR A 30 -1.54 10.20 10.36
CA THR A 30 -2.12 11.08 11.38
C THR A 30 -2.98 12.13 10.71
N ILE A 31 -4.27 11.83 10.54
CA ILE A 31 -5.30 12.84 10.33
C ILE A 31 -6.18 12.77 11.56
N ASN A 32 -5.97 13.74 12.44
CA ASN A 32 -6.88 14.04 13.54
C ASN A 32 -8.27 14.29 12.93
N ARG A 33 -9.14 13.29 12.95
CA ARG A 33 -10.53 13.44 12.55
C ARG A 33 -11.26 14.16 13.68
N THR A 34 -11.09 15.48 13.73
CA THR A 34 -11.95 16.34 14.54
C THR A 34 -13.39 16.13 14.07
N THR A 35 -14.20 15.82 15.05
CA THR A 35 -15.63 15.52 15.02
C THR A 35 -16.44 16.46 14.12
N GLY A 36 -17.28 15.88 13.25
CA GLY A 36 -18.45 16.56 12.71
C GLY A 36 -18.26 17.38 11.43
N SER A 37 -18.05 16.72 10.28
CA SER A 37 -18.44 17.33 9.00
C SER A 37 -18.65 16.27 7.92
N LYS A 38 -19.92 16.08 7.56
CA LYS A 38 -20.36 15.46 6.31
C LYS A 38 -19.92 16.37 5.16
N VAL A 39 -18.78 16.14 4.49
CA VAL A 39 -18.53 16.81 3.20
C VAL A 39 -17.71 15.94 2.24
N ALA A 40 -18.23 15.90 1.02
CA ALA A 40 -17.62 15.63 -0.28
C ALA A 40 -17.01 14.24 -0.55
N THR A 41 -17.75 13.49 -1.36
CA THR A 41 -17.30 13.12 -2.72
C THR A 41 -15.83 13.42 -3.00
N ILE A 42 -14.95 12.50 -2.63
CA ILE A 42 -13.63 12.39 -3.25
C ILE A 42 -13.74 11.28 -4.27
N ASN A 43 -13.79 11.69 -5.54
CA ASN A 43 -13.67 10.84 -6.70
C ASN A 43 -12.45 9.93 -6.51
N ARG A 44 -12.70 8.67 -6.18
CA ARG A 44 -11.69 7.62 -6.15
C ARG A 44 -11.39 7.25 -7.61
N THR A 45 -10.65 8.10 -8.31
CA THR A 45 -9.92 7.64 -9.49
C THR A 45 -8.84 6.71 -8.97
N THR A 46 -9.06 5.42 -9.16
CA THR A 46 -8.03 4.41 -9.00
C THR A 46 -7.00 4.62 -10.11
N SER A 47 -6.10 5.58 -9.92
CA SER A 47 -4.87 5.64 -10.71
C SER A 47 -4.01 4.46 -10.27
N LYS A 48 -4.29 3.31 -10.89
CA LYS A 48 -3.46 2.11 -10.85
C LYS A 48 -2.15 2.41 -11.58
N ASN A 49 -1.32 3.25 -10.99
CA ASN A 49 0.09 3.31 -11.33
C ASN A 49 0.78 2.21 -10.51
N GLU A 50 0.42 0.95 -10.79
CA GLU A 50 1.04 -0.23 -10.21
C GLU A 50 2.36 -0.50 -10.97
N GLY A 51 3.22 0.52 -11.10
CA GLY A 51 4.60 0.30 -11.51
C GLY A 51 5.33 -0.42 -10.37
N PRO A 52 6.23 -1.38 -10.64
CA PRO A 52 7.08 -1.92 -9.59
C PRO A 52 7.84 -0.75 -8.95
N SER A 53 7.70 -0.57 -7.64
CA SER A 53 8.48 0.43 -6.90
C SER A 53 9.94 -0.03 -6.83
N ILE A 54 10.68 0.11 -7.92
CA ILE A 54 12.09 -0.26 -8.00
C ILE A 54 12.85 0.68 -7.06
N SER A 55 13.65 0.10 -6.16
CA SER A 55 14.46 0.90 -5.24
C SER A 55 15.43 1.79 -6.01
N ARG A 56 15.68 3.01 -5.52
CA ARG A 56 16.67 3.93 -6.13
C ARG A 56 18.02 3.26 -6.32
N LEU A 57 18.45 2.43 -5.37
CA LEU A 57 19.68 1.64 -5.46
C LEU A 57 19.65 0.62 -6.62
N ALA A 58 18.51 -0.01 -6.88
CA ALA A 58 18.37 -0.93 -8.01
C ALA A 58 18.42 -0.19 -9.35
N LEU A 59 17.87 1.02 -9.42
CA LEU A 59 17.98 1.86 -10.62
C LEU A 59 19.43 2.29 -10.87
N MET A 60 20.12 2.79 -9.84
CA MET A 60 21.55 3.17 -9.93
C MET A 60 22.44 1.99 -10.36
N ARG A 61 22.15 0.78 -9.88
CA ARG A 61 22.90 -0.44 -10.26
C ARG A 61 22.65 -0.87 -11.70
N PHE A 62 21.43 -0.67 -12.21
CA PHE A 62 21.11 -0.96 -13.61
C PHE A 62 21.83 0.02 -14.54
N GLU A 63 21.83 1.31 -14.21
CA GLU A 63 22.59 2.33 -14.94
C GLU A 63 24.09 2.02 -14.97
N GLN A 64 24.68 1.60 -13.84
CA GLN A 64 26.08 1.18 -13.79
C GLN A 64 26.36 -0.01 -14.74
N LYS A 65 25.46 -0.98 -14.80
CA LYS A 65 25.61 -2.16 -15.67
C LYS A 65 25.59 -1.82 -17.16
N LEU A 66 24.83 -0.79 -17.56
CA LEU A 66 24.80 -0.27 -18.92
C LEU A 66 26.09 0.47 -19.29
N ILE A 67 26.71 1.15 -18.32
CA ILE A 67 28.01 1.80 -18.51
C ILE A 67 29.11 0.74 -18.69
N ASP A 68 29.02 -0.35 -17.92
CA ASP A 68 30.04 -1.41 -17.93
C ASP A 68 29.93 -2.36 -19.14
N ASN A 69 28.79 -2.41 -19.86
CA ASN A 69 28.57 -3.27 -21.04
C ASN A 69 27.92 -2.48 -22.19
N PRO A 70 28.71 -1.72 -22.98
CA PRO A 70 28.17 -0.88 -24.04
C PRO A 70 27.74 -1.63 -25.32
N GLU A 71 28.05 -2.94 -25.45
CA GLU A 71 27.84 -3.72 -26.68
C GLU A 71 26.91 -4.95 -26.53
N GLN A 72 25.79 -4.80 -25.81
CA GLN A 72 24.66 -5.74 -25.89
C GLN A 72 23.42 -5.03 -26.41
#